data_AF-T1ATI3-F1
#
_entry.id   AF-T1ATI3-F1
#
_cell.length_a   1.000
_cell.length_b   1.000
_cell.length_c   1.000
_cell.angle_alpha   90.00
_cell.angle_beta   90.00
_cell.angle_gamma   90.00
#
_symmetry.space_group_name_H-M   'P 1'
#
loop_
_entity.id
_entity.type
_entity.pdbx_description
1 polymer ?
#
loop_
_entity_poly.entity_id
_entity_poly.type
_entity_poly.pdbx_seq_one_letter_code
_entity_poly.pdbx_strand_id
1 'polypeptide(L)'
;MLDTVTVTGTENLMMAAVLAKGETLIENAAREPEVVDLANFLISMGAKIEGAGGDKIVVQGVERLSGTHYEVLPDRIESGTYLVAGAITGGHVRIKNTRPDHLDAVLVKLQEA
;
A
#
# COMPACT_ATOMS: atom_id res chain seq x y z
N MET A 1 10.38 -10.37 -13.46
CA MET A 1 8.92 -10.41 -13.63
C MET A 1 8.33 -11.42 -12.67
N LEU A 2 7.27 -11.07 -11.94
CA LEU A 2 6.55 -11.99 -11.07
C LEU A 2 5.55 -12.81 -11.89
N ASP A 3 5.58 -14.14 -11.74
CA ASP A 3 4.67 -15.05 -12.46
C ASP A 3 3.22 -14.93 -11.97
N THR A 4 3.02 -14.50 -10.73
CA THR A 4 1.71 -14.26 -10.12
C THR A 4 1.80 -13.00 -9.28
N VAL A 5 0.73 -12.18 -9.30
CA VAL A 5 0.65 -11.00 -8.44
C VAL A 5 0.66 -11.45 -6.99
N THR A 6 1.60 -10.90 -6.21
CA THR A 6 1.76 -11.23 -4.80
C THR A 6 2.15 -9.97 -4.02
N VAL A 7 1.38 -9.67 -2.98
CA VAL A 7 1.62 -8.51 -2.10
C VAL A 7 2.98 -8.67 -1.40
N THR A 8 3.11 -9.72 -0.58
CA THR A 8 4.32 -9.96 0.21
C THR A 8 5.54 -10.27 -0.65
N GLY A 9 5.36 -10.87 -1.83
CA GLY A 9 6.47 -11.06 -2.77
C GLY A 9 6.95 -9.74 -3.37
N THR A 10 6.04 -8.82 -3.71
CA THR A 10 6.39 -7.47 -4.19
C THR A 10 7.13 -6.69 -3.10
N GLU A 11 6.61 -6.68 -1.87
CA GLU A 11 7.21 -6.01 -0.71
C GLU A 11 8.62 -6.53 -0.41
N ASN A 12 8.80 -7.86 -0.40
CA ASN A 12 10.08 -8.48 -0.09
C ASN A 12 11.13 -8.14 -1.15
N LEU A 13 10.78 -8.22 -2.44
CA LEU A 13 11.68 -7.84 -3.53
C LEU A 13 12.02 -6.35 -3.49
N MET A 14 11.05 -5.49 -3.17
CA MET A 14 11.26 -4.06 -3.03
C MET A 14 12.26 -3.75 -1.92
N MET A 15 12.08 -4.33 -0.72
CA MET A 15 13.02 -4.17 0.40
C MET A 15 14.42 -4.70 0.08
N ALA A 16 14.54 -5.78 -0.70
CA ALA A 16 15.84 -6.28 -1.14
C ALA A 16 16.50 -5.32 -2.15
N ALA A 17 15.70 -4.76 -3.07
CA ALA A 17 16.18 -3.91 -4.16
C ALA A 17 16.74 -2.56 -3.67
N VAL A 18 16.19 -1.97 -2.59
CA VAL A 18 16.62 -0.63 -2.13
C VAL A 18 18.09 -0.57 -1.70
N LEU A 19 18.71 -1.68 -1.32
CA LEU A 19 20.15 -1.76 -0.98
C LEU A 19 20.97 -2.57 -1.98
N ALA A 20 20.35 -3.06 -3.06
CA ALA A 20 21.06 -3.74 -4.13
C ALA A 20 21.93 -2.76 -4.92
N LYS A 21 22.91 -3.25 -5.67
CA LYS A 21 23.71 -2.39 -6.55
C LYS A 21 23.03 -2.25 -7.91
N GLY A 22 22.75 -1.01 -8.31
CA GLY A 22 22.17 -0.68 -9.62
C GLY A 22 20.67 -0.46 -9.58
N GLU A 23 20.01 -0.70 -10.72
CA GLU A 23 18.56 -0.55 -10.90
C GLU A 23 17.89 -1.92 -10.88
N THR A 24 16.73 -2.01 -10.24
CA THR A 24 15.85 -3.18 -10.26
C THR A 24 14.47 -2.78 -10.78
N LEU A 25 13.99 -3.51 -11.78
CA LEU A 25 12.62 -3.39 -12.29
C LEU A 25 11.78 -4.59 -11.81
N ILE A 26 10.76 -4.31 -10.99
CA ILE A 26 9.77 -5.30 -10.55
C ILE A 26 8.54 -5.16 -11.45
N GLU A 27 8.33 -6.16 -12.32
CA GLU A 27 7.17 -6.23 -13.21
C GLU A 27 6.11 -7.19 -12.68
N ASN A 28 4.84 -6.87 -12.96
CA ASN A 28 3.66 -7.55 -12.43
C ASN A 28 3.54 -7.42 -10.90
N ALA A 29 3.84 -6.21 -10.41
CA ALA A 29 3.79 -5.86 -8.99
C ALA A 29 2.35 -5.77 -8.46
N ALA A 30 2.21 -6.05 -7.17
CA ALA A 30 1.00 -5.79 -6.40
C ALA A 30 0.74 -4.27 -6.29
N ARG A 31 -0.53 -3.87 -6.31
CA ARG A 31 -0.98 -2.47 -6.44
C ARG A 31 -1.74 -1.97 -5.22
N GLU A 32 -1.82 -2.81 -4.20
CA GLU A 32 -2.54 -2.58 -2.97
C GLU A 32 -1.96 -1.37 -2.22
N PRO A 33 -2.79 -0.58 -1.50
CA PRO A 33 -2.33 0.59 -0.77
C PRO A 33 -1.21 0.30 0.22
N GLU A 34 -1.19 -0.92 0.78
CA GLU A 34 -0.15 -1.39 1.71
C GLU A 34 1.23 -1.47 1.05
N VAL A 35 1.30 -1.85 -0.23
CA VAL A 35 2.55 -1.88 -1.01
C VAL A 35 3.07 -0.47 -1.29
N VAL A 36 2.15 0.46 -1.57
CA VAL A 36 2.46 1.88 -1.76
C VAL A 36 2.96 2.50 -0.45
N ASP A 37 2.35 2.13 0.69
CA ASP A 37 2.77 2.62 2.00
C ASP A 37 4.18 2.16 2.37
N LEU A 38 4.53 0.89 2.11
CA LEU A 38 5.89 0.41 2.29
C LEU A 38 6.89 1.15 1.39
N ALA A 39 6.54 1.42 0.13
CA ALA A 39 7.39 2.19 -0.76
C ALA A 39 7.64 3.61 -0.22
N ASN A 40 6.59 4.30 0.25
CA ASN A 40 6.68 5.62 0.84
C ASN A 40 7.50 5.62 2.14
N PHE A 41 7.35 4.60 2.97
CA PHE A 41 8.19 4.40 4.15
C PHE A 41 9.67 4.31 3.77
N LEU A 42 10.02 3.43 2.82
CA LEU A 42 11.39 3.27 2.34
C LEU A 42 11.94 4.56 1.71
N ILE A 43 11.12 5.28 0.94
CA ILE A 43 11.46 6.61 0.38
C ILE A 43 11.76 7.60 1.50
N SER A 44 10.97 7.62 2.57
CA SER A 44 11.22 8.51 3.72
C SER A 44 12.55 8.21 4.44
N MET A 45 13.06 6.99 4.29
CA MET A 45 14.39 6.59 4.77
C MET A 45 15.52 6.92 3.78
N GLY A 46 15.21 7.40 2.59
CA GLY A 46 16.16 7.75 1.54
C GLY A 46 16.26 6.76 0.37
N ALA A 47 15.35 5.78 0.26
CA ALA A 47 15.27 4.93 -0.91
C ALA A 47 14.80 5.71 -2.14
N LYS A 48 15.16 5.21 -3.34
CA LYS A 48 14.70 5.76 -4.63
C LYS A 48 13.79 4.74 -5.28
N ILE A 49 12.48 4.94 -5.15
CA ILE A 49 11.45 4.05 -5.65
C ILE A 49 10.44 4.86 -6.45
N GLU A 50 10.10 4.37 -7.64
CA GLU A 50 9.10 4.98 -8.52
C GLU A 50 8.09 3.92 -9.00
N GLY A 51 6.86 4.35 -9.31
CA GLY A 51 5.83 3.47 -9.89
C GLY A 51 5.06 2.59 -8.92
N ALA A 52 5.26 2.71 -7.60
CA ALA A 52 4.44 2.02 -6.60
C ALA A 52 2.95 2.37 -6.75
N GLY A 53 2.09 1.34 -6.77
CA GLY A 53 0.66 1.46 -7.11
C GLY A 53 0.36 1.18 -8.59
N GLY A 54 1.39 1.14 -9.44
CA GLY A 54 1.34 0.60 -10.79
C GLY A 54 1.75 -0.88 -10.84
N ASP A 55 1.77 -1.45 -12.05
CA ASP A 55 2.25 -2.82 -12.31
C ASP A 55 3.77 -2.93 -12.45
N LYS A 56 4.46 -1.80 -12.53
CA LYS A 56 5.91 -1.70 -12.66
C LYS A 56 6.46 -0.79 -11.58
N ILE A 57 7.36 -1.32 -10.77
CA ILE A 57 8.08 -0.59 -9.73
C ILE A 57 9.55 -0.56 -10.11
N VAL A 58 10.13 0.65 -10.19
CA VAL A 58 11.55 0.86 -10.46
C VAL A 58 12.23 1.26 -9.16
N VAL A 59 13.27 0.53 -8.80
CA VAL A 59 14.05 0.79 -7.58
C VAL A 59 15.50 1.04 -7.97
N GLN A 60 16.01 2.23 -7.65
CA GLN A 60 17.44 2.52 -7.74
C GLN A 60 18.07 2.27 -6.37
N GLY A 61 18.93 1.26 -6.29
CA GLY A 61 19.59 0.88 -5.06
C GLY A 61 20.50 1.98 -4.52
N VAL A 62 20.50 2.13 -3.20
CA VAL A 62 21.29 3.10 -2.43
C VAL A 62 22.24 2.39 -1.45
N GLU A 63 23.31 3.07 -1.05
CA GLU A 63 24.31 2.46 -0.16
C GLU A 63 23.79 2.25 1.28
N ARG A 64 22.91 3.13 1.74
CA ARG A 64 22.34 3.08 3.09
C ARG A 64 20.98 3.75 3.14
N LEU A 65 20.17 3.30 4.07
CA LEU A 65 18.97 3.98 4.52
C LEU A 65 19.25 4.73 5.83
N SER A 66 18.45 5.75 6.10
CA SER A 66 18.47 6.54 7.33
C SER A 66 17.28 6.20 8.22
N GLY A 67 17.38 6.52 9.52
CA GLY A 67 16.24 6.43 10.42
C GLY A 67 15.18 7.48 10.08
N THR A 68 13.91 7.12 10.22
CA THR A 68 12.77 8.00 9.92
C THR A 68 11.68 7.85 10.99
N HIS A 69 10.71 8.75 11.00
CA HIS A 69 9.42 8.55 11.64
C HIS A 69 8.37 8.46 10.53
N TYR A 70 7.50 7.46 10.61
CA TYR A 70 6.52 7.20 9.58
C TYR A 70 5.21 6.77 10.22
N GLU A 71 4.11 7.39 9.79
CA GLU A 71 2.76 7.02 10.20
C GLU A 71 2.21 6.03 9.18
N VAL A 72 1.91 4.81 9.64
CA VAL A 72 1.39 3.72 8.80
C VAL A 72 -0.01 4.06 8.32
N LEU A 73 -0.34 3.62 7.10
CA LEU A 73 -1.69 3.81 6.56
C LEU A 73 -2.79 3.25 7.50
N PRO A 74 -3.99 3.86 7.53
CA PRO A 74 -5.13 3.28 8.22
C PRO A 74 -5.58 1.94 7.64
N ASP A 75 -6.08 1.05 8.50
CA ASP A 75 -6.62 -0.24 8.10
C ASP A 75 -7.98 -0.07 7.38
N ARG A 76 -7.98 -0.34 6.08
CA ARG A 76 -9.18 -0.31 5.23
C ARG A 76 -10.11 -1.50 5.48
N ILE A 77 -9.61 -2.64 5.90
CA ILE A 77 -10.45 -3.80 6.23
C ILE A 77 -11.24 -3.53 7.52
N GLU A 78 -10.58 -2.95 8.53
CA GLU A 78 -11.24 -2.51 9.76
C GLU A 78 -12.28 -1.42 9.48
N SER A 79 -11.90 -0.39 8.71
CA SER A 79 -12.80 0.69 8.31
C SER A 79 -14.05 0.16 7.60
N GLY A 80 -13.87 -0.74 6.63
CA GLY A 80 -14.98 -1.39 5.92
C GLY A 80 -15.87 -2.23 6.83
N THR A 81 -15.27 -2.96 7.78
CA THR A 81 -16.02 -3.80 8.74
C THR A 81 -17.00 -2.99 9.57
N TYR A 82 -16.56 -1.85 10.13
CA TYR A 82 -17.45 -0.99 10.91
C TYR A 82 -18.49 -0.25 10.06
N LEU A 83 -18.17 0.09 8.81
CA LEU A 83 -19.15 0.66 7.88
C LEU A 83 -20.29 -0.33 7.59
N VAL A 84 -19.93 -1.59 7.31
CA VAL A 84 -20.92 -2.67 7.12
C VAL A 84 -21.75 -2.89 8.39
N ALA A 85 -21.12 -2.88 9.57
CA ALA A 85 -21.85 -3.00 10.85
C ALA A 85 -22.88 -1.88 11.04
N GLY A 86 -22.55 -0.64 10.68
CA GLY A 86 -23.49 0.48 10.68
C GLY A 86 -24.65 0.27 9.69
N ALA A 87 -24.32 -0.17 8.47
CA ALA A 87 -25.32 -0.41 7.42
C ALA A 87 -26.33 -1.50 7.81
N ILE A 88 -25.87 -2.67 8.27
CA ILE A 88 -26.76 -3.79 8.61
C ILE A 88 -27.66 -3.52 9.82
N THR A 89 -27.26 -2.60 10.70
CA THR A 89 -28.03 -2.21 11.88
C THR A 89 -28.96 -1.04 11.63
N GLY A 90 -28.91 -0.41 10.45
CA GLY A 90 -29.60 0.86 10.17
C GLY A 90 -29.11 2.02 11.05
N GLY A 91 -27.91 1.90 11.60
CA GLY A 91 -27.32 2.88 12.51
C GLY A 91 -26.60 4.03 11.79
N HIS A 92 -26.10 4.97 12.58
CA HIS A 92 -25.22 6.03 12.10
C HIS A 92 -23.81 5.86 12.69
N VAL A 93 -22.83 5.58 11.85
CA VAL A 93 -21.43 5.35 12.25
C VAL A 93 -20.52 6.36 11.54
N ARG A 94 -19.57 6.92 12.28
CA ARG A 94 -18.51 7.78 11.74
C ARG A 94 -17.14 7.19 12.08
N ILE A 95 -16.44 6.69 11.07
CA ILE A 95 -15.06 6.22 11.20
C ILE A 95 -14.12 7.42 11.19
N LYS A 96 -13.16 7.46 12.11
CA LYS A 96 -12.12 8.49 12.20
C LYS A 96 -10.78 7.88 11.79
N ASN A 97 -9.82 8.73 11.40
CA ASN A 97 -8.46 8.32 11.01
C ASN A 97 -8.47 7.21 9.95
N THR A 98 -9.25 7.40 8.89
CA THR A 98 -9.37 6.45 7.78
C THR A 98 -9.07 7.16 6.45
N ARG A 99 -8.88 6.38 5.38
CA ARG A 99 -8.70 6.86 4.01
C ARG A 99 -9.83 6.35 3.10
N PRO A 100 -10.81 7.19 2.76
CA PRO A 100 -11.94 6.79 1.91
C PRO A 100 -11.53 6.33 0.51
N ASP A 101 -10.46 6.90 -0.06
CA ASP A 101 -9.87 6.55 -1.35
C ASP A 101 -9.33 5.10 -1.40
N HIS A 102 -8.97 4.52 -0.26
CA HIS A 102 -8.60 3.10 -0.17
C HIS A 102 -9.83 2.15 -0.11
N LEU A 103 -11.03 2.72 -0.05
CA LEU A 103 -12.30 2.02 0.19
C LEU A 103 -13.30 2.16 -0.96
N ASP A 104 -12.92 2.76 -2.10
CA ASP A 104 -13.84 3.10 -3.21
C ASP A 104 -14.80 1.96 -3.57
N ALA A 105 -14.28 0.74 -3.76
CA ALA A 105 -15.10 -0.42 -4.09
C ALA A 105 -16.12 -0.79 -3.00
N VAL A 106 -15.74 -0.67 -1.73
CA VAL A 106 -16.62 -0.94 -0.58
C VAL A 106 -17.68 0.14 -0.48
N LEU A 107 -17.30 1.41 -0.61
CA LEU A 107 -18.21 2.54 -0.51
C LEU A 107 -19.25 2.54 -1.62
N VAL A 108 -18.86 2.25 -2.86
CA VAL A 108 -19.80 2.09 -3.98
C VAL A 108 -20.84 1.01 -3.67
N LYS A 109 -20.41 -0.16 -3.15
CA LYS A 109 -21.35 -1.25 -2.83
C LYS A 109 -22.28 -0.93 -1.68
N LEU A 110 -21.82 -0.17 -0.68
CA LEU A 110 -22.67 0.28 0.42
C LEU A 110 -23.67 1.35 0.00
N GLN A 111 -23.39 2.13 -1.05
CA GLN A 111 -24.31 3.12 -1.60
C GLN A 111 -25.41 2.51 -2.49
N GLU A 112 -25.14 1.35 -3.09
CA GLU A 112 -26.10 0.59 -3.91
C GLU A 112 -27.13 -0.20 -3.08
N ALA A 113 -26.83 -0.46 -1.81
CA ALA A 113 -27.62 -1.29 -0.90
C ALA A 113 -28.77 -0.52 -0.21
#